data_AF-A0A9D2ZW13-F1
#
_entry.id   AF-A0A9D2ZW13-F1
#
_cell.length_a   1.000
_cell.length_b   1.000
_cell.length_c   1.000
_cell.angle_alpha   90.00
_cell.angle_beta   90.00
_cell.angle_gamma   90.00
#
_symmetry.space_group_name_H-M   'P 1'
#
loop_
_entity.id
_entity.type
_entity.pdbx_description
1 polymer ?
#
loop_
_entity_poly.entity_id
_entity_poly.type
_entity_poly.pdbx_seq_one_letter_code
_entity_poly.pdbx_strand_id
1 'polypeptide(L)'
;MIFDPVFTWFGWGFIVLALLTVCIIPAIRGDGARWKWFARMGVVAVLALALARPGIPIKSSTEEYEARADVYFVVDVTTSMAAEDFDGDRTRLDGVKEDMLELADAFPGTRMSIITFASTAATVMPLTTDHAAFASAVDVLDPESSMNSRGSSITEAGEELEKRMSSNDEDRPENKNVVFYFGDGEQTVSESPESWSSFASRIDSGAVFGYGTEEGGKMRDVQPFGYGSGVGNPGNAPGIGDPDDPDDDQAPPEYVQDRDGNPGISKIDEGNLRQIASDLGVDYHHRDGKGAISSVYKAPKYDQALVKKDGRVTVDEYYWVPLILVFAWIAVELVFGVREYLRLKAITPKRPRRGGPPGPGVMPGPGGPPGPGGRVPYQPVSHQGGPR
;
A
#
# COMPACT_ATOMS: atom_id res chain seq x y z
N MET A 1 -11.49 12.63 20.14
CA MET A 1 -10.06 12.98 20.27
C MET A 1 -9.36 11.74 20.78
N ILE A 2 -8.30 11.31 20.09
CA ILE A 2 -7.52 10.11 20.41
C ILE A 2 -6.11 10.58 20.78
N PHE A 3 -5.43 9.87 21.67
CA PHE A 3 -4.04 10.12 22.05
C PHE A 3 -3.22 8.88 21.68
N ASP A 4 -2.28 9.03 20.76
CA ASP A 4 -1.40 7.96 20.33
C ASP A 4 0.05 8.29 20.70
N PRO A 5 0.46 8.07 21.97
CA PRO A 5 1.76 8.52 22.44
C PRO A 5 2.91 7.88 21.65
N VAL A 6 3.98 8.65 21.41
CA VAL A 6 5.19 8.19 20.68
C VAL A 6 5.82 6.94 21.33
N PHE A 7 5.62 6.77 22.63
CA PHE A 7 6.01 5.59 23.41
C PHE A 7 4.76 4.94 23.99
N THR A 8 4.88 3.69 24.42
CA THR A 8 3.82 3.05 25.23
C THR A 8 3.41 3.95 26.40
N TRP A 9 2.15 3.88 26.84
CA TRP A 9 1.65 4.68 27.96
C TRP A 9 2.53 4.61 29.21
N PHE A 10 3.15 3.45 29.47
CA PHE A 10 4.12 3.27 30.54
C PHE A 10 5.43 4.03 30.31
N GLY A 11 5.99 3.95 29.09
CA GLY A 11 7.20 4.69 28.72
C GLY A 11 6.98 6.21 28.76
N TRP A 12 5.84 6.67 28.23
CA TRP A 12 5.42 8.07 28.30
C TRP A 12 5.33 8.55 29.76
N GLY A 13 4.64 7.79 30.61
CA GLY A 13 4.46 8.14 32.03
C GLY A 13 5.80 8.20 32.79
N PHE A 14 6.71 7.27 32.51
CA PHE A 14 8.04 7.25 33.11
C PHE A 14 8.86 8.50 32.73
N ILE A 15 8.86 8.90 31.45
CA ILE A 15 9.59 10.08 30.97
C ILE A 15 9.04 11.35 31.62
N VAL A 16 7.71 11.51 31.66
CA VAL A 16 7.07 12.68 32.27
C VAL A 16 7.40 12.75 33.77
N LEU A 17 7.32 11.63 34.49
CA LEU A 17 7.67 11.55 35.90
C LEU A 17 9.15 11.90 36.15
N ALA A 18 10.06 11.37 35.33
CA ALA A 18 11.49 11.68 35.44
C ALA A 18 11.77 13.18 35.22
N LEU A 19 11.16 13.79 34.21
CA LEU A 19 11.32 15.23 33.93
C LEU A 19 10.72 16.12 35.03
N LEU A 20 9.56 15.74 35.58
CA LEU A 20 8.93 16.46 36.69
C LEU A 20 9.75 16.35 37.98
N THR A 21 10.29 15.17 38.30
CA THR A 21 11.12 14.99 39.51
C THR A 21 12.40 15.84 39.47
N VAL A 22 13.06 15.94 38.31
CA VAL A 22 14.20 16.84 38.09
C VAL A 22 13.83 18.31 38.30
N CYS A 23 12.59 18.71 38.01
CA CYS A 23 12.11 20.08 38.24
C CYS A 23 11.64 20.35 39.67
N ILE A 24 11.00 19.37 40.32
CA ILE A 24 10.39 19.52 41.65
C ILE A 24 11.45 19.54 42.76
N ILE A 25 12.47 18.68 42.69
CA ILE A 25 13.48 18.56 43.75
C ILE A 25 14.20 19.91 44.00
N PRO A 26 14.68 20.63 42.96
CA PRO A 26 15.30 21.94 43.15
C PRO A 26 14.29 23.06 43.49
N ALA A 27 13.02 22.93 43.10
CA ALA A 27 11.97 23.90 43.48
C ALA A 27 11.67 23.88 44.98
N ILE A 28 11.76 22.70 45.60
CA ILE A 28 11.52 22.50 47.03
C ILE A 28 12.79 22.77 47.84
N ARG A 29 13.96 22.30 47.39
CA ARG A 29 15.21 22.30 48.17
C ARG A 29 16.19 23.43 47.84
N GLY A 30 15.99 24.19 46.77
CA GLY A 30 16.94 25.21 46.32
C GLY A 30 16.63 26.62 46.85
N ASP A 31 17.68 27.39 47.11
CA ASP A 31 17.60 28.79 47.58
C ASP A 31 17.35 29.82 46.45
N GLY A 32 17.07 29.35 45.23
CA GLY A 32 16.88 30.18 44.04
C GLY A 32 15.44 30.65 43.81
N ALA A 33 15.23 31.43 42.74
CA ALA A 33 13.92 31.92 42.34
C ALA A 33 12.97 30.76 41.92
N ARG A 34 12.10 30.33 42.85
CA ARG A 34 11.18 29.19 42.70
C ARG A 34 10.28 29.28 41.46
N TRP A 35 9.92 30.50 41.04
CA TRP A 35 9.15 30.75 39.81
C TRP A 35 9.77 30.13 38.55
N LYS A 36 11.11 30.11 38.44
CA LYS A 36 11.80 29.51 37.29
C LYS A 36 11.61 27.99 37.21
N TRP A 37 11.40 27.33 38.35
CA TRP A 37 11.11 25.90 38.39
C TRP A 37 9.64 25.60 38.08
N PHE A 38 8.71 26.47 38.50
CA PHE A 38 7.31 26.39 38.06
C PHE A 38 7.15 26.56 36.56
N ALA A 39 7.89 27.51 35.97
CA ALA A 39 8.02 27.66 34.52
C ALA A 39 8.46 26.37 33.81
N ARG A 40 9.52 25.72 34.29
CA ARG A 40 10.03 24.46 33.73
C ARG A 40 9.04 23.31 33.84
N MET A 41 8.31 23.21 34.95
CA MET A 41 7.21 22.24 35.07
C MET A 41 6.09 22.51 34.05
N GLY A 42 5.80 23.78 33.77
CA GLY A 42 4.89 24.17 32.69
C GLY A 42 5.39 23.69 31.32
N VAL A 43 6.67 23.85 31.01
CA VAL A 43 7.28 23.34 29.76
C VAL A 43 7.17 21.82 29.68
N VAL A 44 7.46 21.10 30.78
CA VAL A 44 7.32 19.63 30.83
C VAL A 44 5.87 19.20 30.61
N ALA A 45 4.89 19.91 31.16
CA ALA A 45 3.47 19.61 30.94
C ALA A 45 3.06 19.81 29.47
N VAL A 46 3.53 20.87 28.81
CA VAL A 46 3.24 21.12 27.39
C VAL A 46 3.95 20.09 26.49
N LEU A 47 5.19 19.69 26.82
CA LEU A 47 5.90 18.61 26.14
C LEU A 47 5.21 17.25 26.32
N ALA A 48 4.70 16.97 27.52
CA ALA A 48 3.93 15.75 27.79
C ALA A 48 2.69 15.68 26.90
N LEU A 49 1.97 16.81 26.74
CA LEU A 49 0.83 16.92 25.84
C LEU A 49 1.22 16.74 24.37
N ALA A 50 2.35 17.30 23.94
CA ALA A 50 2.87 17.09 22.59
C ALA A 50 3.20 15.61 22.32
N LEU A 51 3.89 14.97 23.26
CA LEU A 51 4.28 13.55 23.18
C LEU A 51 3.10 12.59 23.23
N ALA A 52 1.96 13.01 23.78
CA ALA A 52 0.71 12.25 23.76
C ALA A 52 0.01 12.28 22.39
N ARG A 53 0.54 13.04 21.40
CA ARG A 53 0.02 13.21 20.02
C ARG A 53 -1.51 13.30 19.99
N PRO A 54 -2.10 14.38 20.51
CA PRO A 54 -3.54 14.59 20.41
C PRO A 54 -3.94 14.61 18.94
N GLY A 55 -4.85 13.71 18.58
CA GLY A 55 -5.34 13.55 17.22
C GLY A 55 -6.86 13.60 17.14
N ILE A 56 -7.36 14.09 16.01
CA ILE A 56 -8.79 14.03 15.67
C ILE A 56 -8.95 12.94 14.60
N PRO A 57 -9.74 11.89 14.86
CA PRO A 57 -10.03 10.90 13.83
C PRO A 57 -10.87 11.56 12.74
N ILE A 58 -10.36 11.57 11.52
CA ILE A 58 -11.07 12.01 10.33
C ILE A 58 -11.51 10.75 9.60
N LYS A 59 -12.83 10.59 9.48
CA LYS A 59 -13.39 9.62 8.55
C LYS A 59 -13.33 10.27 7.18
N SER A 60 -12.35 9.87 6.37
CA SER A 60 -12.43 10.20 4.95
C SER A 60 -13.58 9.40 4.36
N SER A 61 -14.44 10.05 3.59
CA SER A 61 -15.44 9.36 2.78
C SER A 61 -15.33 9.95 1.40
N THR A 62 -15.05 9.11 0.42
CA THR A 62 -15.03 9.54 -0.99
C THR A 62 -16.40 9.24 -1.56
N GLU A 63 -16.98 10.23 -2.24
CA GLU A 63 -18.19 10.02 -3.03
C GLU A 63 -17.74 9.61 -4.44
N GLU A 64 -18.07 8.39 -4.83
CA GLU A 64 -17.81 7.87 -6.18
C GLU A 64 -19.16 7.58 -6.85
N TYR A 65 -19.23 7.84 -8.15
CA TYR A 65 -20.37 7.42 -8.96
C TYR A 65 -20.22 5.92 -9.25
N GLU A 66 -21.06 5.10 -8.62
CA GLU A 66 -21.13 3.66 -8.88
C GLU A 66 -22.37 3.39 -9.74
N ALA A 67 -22.19 2.71 -10.87
CA ALA A 67 -23.29 2.16 -11.64
C ALA A 67 -23.92 1.00 -10.86
N ARG A 68 -25.24 0.91 -10.88
CA ARG A 68 -25.99 -0.16 -10.19
C ARG A 68 -25.92 -1.48 -10.95
N ALA A 69 -24.71 -1.95 -11.25
CA ALA A 69 -24.46 -3.19 -11.94
C ALA A 69 -23.14 -3.84 -11.48
N ASP A 70 -23.22 -5.16 -11.36
CA ASP A 70 -22.14 -6.06 -10.98
C ASP A 70 -21.84 -6.97 -12.17
N VAL A 71 -20.62 -6.84 -12.69
CA VAL A 71 -20.17 -7.52 -13.90
C VAL A 71 -19.24 -8.66 -13.52
N TYR A 72 -19.62 -9.88 -13.86
CA TYR A 72 -18.87 -11.10 -13.62
C TYR A 72 -18.25 -11.57 -14.92
N PHE A 73 -16.92 -11.59 -14.96
CA PHE A 73 -16.15 -12.18 -16.05
C PHE A 73 -15.78 -13.60 -15.65
N VAL A 74 -16.38 -14.59 -16.32
CA VAL A 74 -16.15 -16.02 -16.13
C VAL A 74 -15.23 -16.48 -17.25
N VAL A 75 -13.98 -16.79 -16.90
CA VAL A 75 -12.89 -16.96 -17.86
C VAL A 75 -12.35 -18.37 -17.79
N ASP A 76 -12.43 -19.08 -18.91
CA ASP A 76 -11.72 -20.32 -19.12
C ASP A 76 -10.21 -20.04 -19.13
N VAL A 77 -9.48 -20.72 -18.27
CA VAL A 77 -8.01 -20.70 -18.24
C VAL A 77 -7.45 -22.12 -18.35
N THR A 78 -8.18 -23.07 -18.92
CA THR A 78 -7.67 -24.40 -19.21
C THR A 78 -6.50 -24.36 -20.19
N THR A 79 -5.76 -25.46 -20.31
CA THR A 79 -4.63 -25.56 -21.25
C THR A 79 -5.06 -25.33 -22.71
N SER A 80 -6.31 -25.60 -23.10
CA SER A 80 -6.82 -25.35 -24.46
C SER A 80 -6.90 -23.86 -24.80
N MET A 81 -6.98 -22.98 -23.80
CA MET A 81 -6.92 -21.53 -24.01
C MET A 81 -5.52 -21.02 -24.42
N ALA A 82 -4.50 -21.88 -24.34
CA ALA A 82 -3.17 -21.65 -24.92
C ALA A 82 -3.08 -22.02 -26.42
N ALA A 83 -4.19 -22.42 -27.05
CA ALA A 83 -4.24 -22.74 -28.47
C ALA A 83 -3.99 -21.50 -29.35
N GLU A 84 -3.09 -21.65 -30.32
CA GLU A 84 -2.72 -20.60 -31.28
C GLU A 84 -3.60 -20.63 -32.54
N ASP A 85 -4.84 -20.18 -32.38
CA ASP A 85 -5.80 -20.06 -33.50
C ASP A 85 -6.68 -18.81 -33.41
N PHE A 86 -6.26 -17.80 -32.62
CA PHE A 86 -6.91 -16.50 -32.53
C PHE A 86 -6.16 -15.45 -33.35
N ASP A 87 -6.87 -14.68 -34.20
CA ASP A 87 -6.29 -13.65 -35.08
C ASP A 87 -4.99 -14.06 -35.81
N GLY A 88 -4.92 -15.32 -36.27
CA GLY A 88 -3.70 -15.92 -36.81
C GLY A 88 -3.09 -16.91 -35.83
N ASP A 89 -1.92 -16.59 -35.28
CA ASP A 89 -1.11 -17.45 -34.42
C ASP A 89 -1.08 -17.00 -32.95
N ARG A 90 -1.96 -16.08 -32.54
CA ARG A 90 -2.07 -15.68 -31.13
C ARG A 90 -2.89 -16.69 -30.34
N THR A 91 -2.68 -16.70 -29.02
CA THR A 91 -3.44 -17.58 -28.14
C THR A 91 -4.88 -17.08 -27.98
N ARG A 92 -5.82 -18.01 -27.76
CA ARG A 92 -7.21 -17.67 -27.41
C ARG A 92 -7.29 -16.77 -26.19
N LEU A 93 -6.48 -17.03 -25.15
CA LEU A 93 -6.47 -16.23 -23.93
C LEU A 93 -6.02 -14.78 -24.19
N ASP A 94 -5.11 -14.54 -25.14
CA ASP A 94 -4.75 -13.16 -25.53
C ASP A 94 -5.97 -12.41 -26.07
N GLY A 95 -6.79 -13.06 -26.88
CA GLY A 95 -8.04 -12.51 -27.38
C GLY A 95 -9.04 -12.22 -26.27
N VAL A 96 -9.18 -13.14 -25.31
CA VAL A 96 -10.01 -12.96 -24.13
C VAL A 96 -9.58 -11.74 -23.33
N LYS A 97 -8.27 -11.57 -23.06
CA LYS A 97 -7.74 -10.42 -22.33
C LYS A 97 -8.08 -9.10 -23.02
N GLU A 98 -7.89 -9.01 -24.34
CA GLU A 98 -8.24 -7.82 -25.11
C GLU A 98 -9.74 -7.49 -25.01
N ASP A 99 -10.59 -8.49 -25.21
CA ASP A 99 -12.04 -8.35 -25.16
C ASP A 99 -12.54 -7.98 -23.75
N MET A 100 -11.93 -8.52 -22.68
CA MET A 100 -12.22 -8.17 -21.29
C MET A 100 -11.93 -6.70 -21.00
N LEU A 101 -10.80 -6.17 -21.47
CA LEU A 101 -10.42 -4.76 -21.27
C LEU A 101 -11.36 -3.82 -22.04
N GLU A 102 -11.71 -4.16 -23.29
CA GLU A 102 -12.65 -3.35 -24.07
C GLU A 102 -14.06 -3.37 -23.45
N LEU A 103 -14.52 -4.51 -22.93
CA LEU A 103 -15.78 -4.59 -22.18
C LEU A 103 -15.73 -3.78 -20.88
N ALA A 104 -14.65 -3.87 -20.11
CA ALA A 104 -14.50 -3.10 -18.87
C ALA A 104 -14.64 -1.59 -19.13
N ASP A 105 -14.04 -1.08 -20.20
CA ASP A 105 -14.17 0.32 -20.61
C ASP A 105 -15.60 0.71 -21.01
N ALA A 106 -16.38 -0.25 -21.52
CA ALA A 106 -17.79 -0.06 -21.87
C ALA A 106 -18.74 -0.05 -20.66
N PHE A 107 -18.29 -0.46 -19.47
CA PHE A 107 -19.07 -0.50 -18.23
C PHE A 107 -18.52 0.45 -17.14
N PRO A 108 -18.50 1.78 -17.38
CA PRO A 108 -17.88 2.73 -16.47
C PRO A 108 -18.60 2.82 -15.12
N GLY A 109 -17.84 2.69 -14.04
CA GLY A 109 -18.33 2.81 -12.67
C GLY A 109 -19.08 1.58 -12.16
N THR A 110 -19.14 0.50 -12.94
CA THR A 110 -19.65 -0.79 -12.47
C THR A 110 -18.65 -1.47 -11.55
N ARG A 111 -19.11 -2.42 -10.74
CA ARG A 111 -18.19 -3.32 -10.03
C ARG A 111 -17.89 -4.53 -10.90
N MET A 112 -16.63 -4.88 -11.02
CA MET A 112 -16.20 -5.98 -11.87
C MET A 112 -15.49 -7.06 -11.05
N SER A 113 -15.78 -8.31 -11.35
CA SER A 113 -15.22 -9.51 -10.73
C SER A 113 -14.65 -10.41 -11.82
N ILE A 114 -13.53 -11.09 -11.53
CA ILE A 114 -12.95 -12.11 -12.40
C ILE A 114 -13.03 -13.45 -11.67
N ILE A 115 -13.70 -14.41 -12.28
CA ILE A 115 -13.78 -15.80 -11.88
C ILE A 115 -13.11 -16.61 -12.99
N THR A 116 -12.06 -17.33 -12.67
CA THR A 116 -11.42 -18.24 -13.62
C THR A 116 -11.80 -19.67 -13.34
N PHE A 117 -11.75 -20.53 -14.34
CA PHE A 117 -11.90 -21.97 -14.15
C PHE A 117 -10.96 -22.77 -15.06
N ALA A 118 -10.52 -23.90 -14.53
CA ALA A 118 -9.86 -24.96 -15.29
C ALA A 118 -10.32 -26.32 -14.73
N SER A 119 -9.43 -27.03 -14.02
CA SER A 119 -9.80 -28.19 -13.20
C SER A 119 -10.60 -27.83 -11.95
N THR A 120 -10.53 -26.56 -11.51
CA THR A 120 -11.33 -25.97 -10.43
C THR A 120 -11.62 -24.51 -10.72
N ALA A 121 -12.71 -23.97 -10.18
CA ALA A 121 -13.02 -22.55 -10.26
C ALA A 121 -12.45 -21.73 -9.10
N ALA A 122 -12.04 -20.49 -9.37
CA ALA A 122 -11.56 -19.56 -8.37
C ALA A 122 -11.93 -18.11 -8.70
N THR A 123 -12.31 -17.33 -7.68
CA THR A 123 -12.42 -15.88 -7.80
C THR A 123 -11.02 -15.26 -7.71
N VAL A 124 -10.43 -14.90 -8.85
CA VAL A 124 -9.13 -14.20 -8.93
C VAL A 124 -9.27 -12.77 -8.43
N MET A 125 -10.38 -12.11 -8.77
CA MET A 125 -10.65 -10.76 -8.33
C MET A 125 -12.10 -10.62 -7.88
N PRO A 126 -12.36 -10.32 -6.59
CA PRO A 126 -13.70 -9.97 -6.11
C PRO A 126 -14.21 -8.66 -6.73
N LEU A 127 -15.54 -8.46 -6.68
CA LEU A 127 -16.18 -7.22 -7.16
C LEU A 127 -15.49 -5.95 -6.65
N THR A 128 -15.00 -5.14 -7.58
CA THR A 128 -14.34 -3.86 -7.30
C THR A 128 -14.72 -2.80 -8.34
N THR A 129 -14.78 -1.54 -7.93
CA THR A 129 -14.90 -0.38 -8.83
C THR A 129 -13.53 0.08 -9.38
N ASP A 130 -12.44 -0.55 -8.96
CA ASP A 130 -11.08 -0.21 -9.38
C ASP A 130 -10.75 -0.84 -10.75
N HIS A 131 -10.97 -0.09 -11.82
CA HIS A 131 -10.65 -0.53 -13.19
C HIS A 131 -9.14 -0.78 -13.40
N ALA A 132 -8.26 -0.09 -12.67
CA ALA A 132 -6.82 -0.31 -12.81
C ALA A 132 -6.41 -1.65 -12.18
N ALA A 133 -7.02 -2.00 -11.04
CA ALA A 133 -6.86 -3.32 -10.45
C ALA A 133 -7.45 -4.42 -11.35
N PHE A 134 -8.61 -4.19 -11.96
CA PHE A 134 -9.18 -5.10 -12.96
C PHE A 134 -8.21 -5.33 -14.11
N ALA A 135 -7.73 -4.27 -14.75
CA ALA A 135 -6.80 -4.37 -15.87
C ALA A 135 -5.51 -5.10 -15.50
N SER A 136 -4.98 -4.83 -14.30
CA SER A 136 -3.78 -5.53 -13.80
C SER A 136 -4.04 -7.01 -13.55
N ALA A 137 -5.24 -7.38 -13.08
CA ALA A 137 -5.63 -8.77 -12.88
C ALA A 137 -5.82 -9.51 -14.20
N VAL A 138 -6.36 -8.85 -15.24
CA VAL A 138 -6.48 -9.41 -16.60
C VAL A 138 -5.11 -9.67 -17.22
N ASP A 139 -4.17 -8.73 -17.09
CA ASP A 139 -2.83 -8.83 -17.67
C ASP A 139 -2.09 -10.10 -17.23
N VAL A 140 -2.22 -10.46 -15.94
CA VAL A 140 -1.56 -11.62 -15.32
C VAL A 140 -2.35 -12.93 -15.40
N LEU A 141 -3.46 -12.99 -16.14
CA LEU A 141 -4.14 -14.26 -16.38
C LEU A 141 -3.27 -15.16 -17.26
N ASP A 142 -3.04 -16.40 -16.84
CA ASP A 142 -2.26 -17.36 -17.61
C ASP A 142 -3.03 -18.69 -17.71
N PRO A 143 -2.85 -19.46 -18.80
CA PRO A 143 -3.43 -20.79 -18.93
C PRO A 143 -2.91 -21.74 -17.83
N GLU A 144 -3.75 -22.70 -17.47
CA GLU A 144 -3.41 -23.80 -16.57
C GLU A 144 -2.24 -24.58 -17.17
N SER A 145 -1.23 -24.81 -16.33
CA SER A 145 -0.10 -25.63 -16.73
C SER A 145 -0.56 -27.02 -17.17
N SER A 146 -0.04 -27.46 -18.31
CA SER A 146 -0.28 -28.79 -18.87
C SER A 146 -0.03 -29.93 -17.86
N MET A 147 0.93 -29.75 -16.94
CA MET A 147 1.25 -30.70 -15.86
C MET A 147 0.14 -30.85 -14.80
N ASN A 148 -0.68 -29.82 -14.64
CA ASN A 148 -1.78 -29.76 -13.67
C ASN A 148 -3.14 -30.04 -14.29
N SER A 149 -3.22 -30.16 -15.62
CA SER A 149 -4.46 -30.45 -16.33
C SER A 149 -4.98 -31.84 -15.97
N ARG A 150 -6.14 -31.90 -15.30
CA ARG A 150 -6.76 -33.13 -14.78
C ARG A 150 -8.14 -33.42 -15.36
N GLY A 151 -8.47 -32.75 -16.46
CA GLY A 151 -9.82 -32.67 -17.00
C GLY A 151 -10.38 -31.26 -16.85
N SER A 152 -11.20 -30.88 -17.82
CA SER A 152 -11.89 -29.59 -17.94
C SER A 152 -13.38 -29.83 -18.03
N SER A 153 -14.14 -28.99 -17.33
CA SER A 153 -15.60 -28.93 -17.40
C SER A 153 -16.01 -27.50 -17.73
N ILE A 154 -16.84 -27.32 -18.75
CA ILE A 154 -17.31 -25.99 -19.18
C ILE A 154 -18.20 -25.33 -18.12
N THR A 155 -18.71 -26.11 -17.16
CA THR A 155 -19.61 -25.68 -16.09
C THR A 155 -18.94 -25.54 -14.73
N GLU A 156 -17.61 -25.72 -14.64
CA GLU A 156 -16.85 -25.73 -13.38
C GLU A 156 -17.03 -24.43 -12.57
N ALA A 157 -17.19 -23.28 -13.24
CA ALA A 157 -17.40 -21.98 -12.60
C ALA A 157 -18.80 -21.77 -11.99
N GLY A 158 -19.76 -22.68 -12.24
CA GLY A 158 -21.17 -22.48 -11.91
C GLY A 158 -21.44 -22.22 -10.43
N GLU A 159 -20.90 -23.08 -9.55
CA GLU A 159 -21.10 -22.96 -8.10
C GLU A 159 -20.49 -21.65 -7.55
N GLU A 160 -19.27 -21.32 -7.97
CA GLU A 160 -18.60 -20.10 -7.51
C GLU A 160 -19.32 -18.85 -8.04
N LEU A 161 -19.77 -18.84 -9.30
CA LEU A 161 -20.56 -17.75 -9.85
C LEU A 161 -21.88 -17.55 -9.08
N GLU A 162 -22.67 -18.61 -8.89
CA GLU A 162 -23.94 -18.55 -8.16
C GLU A 162 -23.75 -18.05 -6.73
N LYS A 163 -22.72 -18.54 -6.04
CA LYS A 163 -22.37 -18.13 -4.69
C LYS A 163 -22.01 -16.65 -4.61
N ARG A 164 -21.22 -16.14 -5.56
CA ARG A 164 -20.81 -14.72 -5.59
C ARG A 164 -21.99 -13.80 -5.91
N MET A 165 -22.85 -14.18 -6.84
CA MET A 165 -24.09 -13.44 -7.12
C MET A 165 -25.01 -13.45 -5.90
N SER A 166 -25.25 -14.61 -5.28
CA SER A 166 -26.13 -14.73 -4.12
C SER A 166 -25.67 -13.88 -2.94
N SER A 167 -24.38 -13.92 -2.61
CA SER A 167 -23.82 -13.08 -1.55
C SER A 167 -23.97 -11.59 -1.85
N ASN A 168 -23.89 -11.21 -3.12
CA ASN A 168 -23.94 -9.82 -3.53
C ASN A 168 -25.37 -9.29 -3.65
N ASP A 169 -26.33 -10.13 -4.07
CA ASP A 169 -27.76 -9.81 -4.07
C ASP A 169 -28.25 -9.50 -2.64
N GLU A 170 -27.69 -10.16 -1.62
CA GLU A 170 -27.97 -9.88 -0.21
C GLU A 170 -27.42 -8.51 0.23
N ASP A 171 -26.22 -8.15 -0.21
CA ASP A 171 -25.54 -6.90 0.14
C ASP A 171 -26.08 -5.69 -0.65
N ARG A 172 -26.40 -5.85 -1.94
CA ARG A 172 -26.81 -4.81 -2.89
C ARG A 172 -27.95 -5.28 -3.81
N PRO A 173 -29.17 -5.48 -3.29
CA PRO A 173 -30.30 -6.04 -4.03
C PRO A 173 -30.83 -5.19 -5.20
N GLU A 174 -30.41 -3.92 -5.30
CA GLU A 174 -30.80 -3.04 -6.41
C GLU A 174 -29.83 -3.12 -7.61
N ASN A 175 -28.69 -3.80 -7.46
CA ASN A 175 -27.72 -3.94 -8.52
C ASN A 175 -28.14 -5.01 -9.53
N LYS A 176 -27.80 -4.76 -10.79
CA LYS A 176 -28.03 -5.67 -11.91
C LYS A 176 -26.86 -6.62 -12.09
N ASN A 177 -27.10 -7.91 -12.27
CA ASN A 177 -26.01 -8.86 -12.52
C ASN A 177 -25.79 -9.00 -14.03
N VAL A 178 -24.55 -8.77 -14.45
CA VAL A 178 -24.10 -8.91 -15.84
C VAL A 178 -23.07 -10.03 -15.90
N VAL A 179 -23.29 -11.05 -16.73
CA VAL A 179 -22.39 -12.20 -16.80
C VAL A 179 -21.79 -12.32 -18.20
N PHE A 180 -20.46 -12.33 -18.27
CA PHE A 180 -19.72 -12.64 -19.48
C PHE A 180 -18.96 -13.94 -19.31
N TYR A 181 -19.19 -14.88 -20.21
CA TYR A 181 -18.44 -16.14 -20.26
C TYR A 181 -17.45 -16.10 -21.43
N PHE A 182 -16.22 -16.54 -21.20
CA PHE A 182 -15.16 -16.61 -22.19
C PHE A 182 -14.56 -18.00 -22.17
N GLY A 183 -14.64 -18.74 -23.27
CA GLY A 183 -14.05 -20.07 -23.37
C GLY A 183 -14.17 -20.67 -24.76
N ASP A 184 -13.61 -21.86 -24.95
CA ASP A 184 -13.69 -22.61 -26.22
C ASP A 184 -14.79 -23.69 -26.23
N GLY A 185 -15.37 -24.00 -25.06
CA GLY A 185 -16.43 -24.98 -24.93
C GLY A 185 -15.95 -26.43 -24.89
N GLU A 186 -14.64 -26.69 -24.92
CA GLU A 186 -14.13 -28.05 -24.84
C GLU A 186 -14.28 -28.63 -23.43
N GLN A 187 -14.69 -29.89 -23.40
CA GLN A 187 -14.83 -30.66 -22.19
C GLN A 187 -14.09 -31.98 -22.33
N THR A 188 -13.32 -32.32 -21.30
CA THR A 188 -12.53 -33.56 -21.25
C THR A 188 -12.98 -34.51 -20.14
N VAL A 189 -13.81 -34.04 -19.21
CA VAL A 189 -14.50 -34.90 -18.25
C VAL A 189 -15.62 -35.70 -18.93
N SER A 190 -15.97 -36.85 -18.36
CA SER A 190 -16.95 -37.78 -18.94
C SER A 190 -18.40 -37.43 -18.62
N GLU A 191 -18.58 -36.66 -17.56
CA GLU A 191 -19.83 -36.14 -17.06
C GLU A 191 -20.44 -35.18 -18.09
N SER A 192 -21.76 -35.14 -18.17
CA SER A 192 -22.42 -34.13 -19.01
C SER A 192 -22.35 -32.76 -18.33
N PRO A 193 -22.24 -31.65 -19.10
CA PRO A 193 -22.26 -30.31 -18.53
C PRO A 193 -23.49 -30.09 -17.65
N GLU A 194 -23.28 -29.49 -16.48
CA GLU A 194 -24.38 -29.14 -15.58
C GLU A 194 -25.18 -27.96 -16.14
N SER A 195 -26.49 -27.95 -15.94
CA SER A 195 -27.29 -26.82 -16.42
C SER A 195 -27.18 -25.62 -15.47
N TRP A 196 -26.95 -24.44 -16.04
CA TRP A 196 -26.91 -23.16 -15.30
C TRP A 196 -28.26 -22.43 -15.22
N SER A 197 -29.33 -23.10 -15.68
CA SER A 197 -30.69 -22.56 -15.69
C SER A 197 -31.27 -22.25 -14.29
N SER A 198 -30.72 -22.86 -13.23
CA SER A 198 -31.19 -22.66 -11.84
C SER A 198 -31.01 -21.23 -11.34
N PHE A 199 -29.93 -20.55 -11.75
CA PHE A 199 -29.61 -19.19 -11.34
C PHE A 199 -29.76 -18.15 -12.45
N ALA A 200 -30.16 -18.56 -13.67
CA ALA A 200 -30.36 -17.68 -14.82
C ALA A 200 -31.31 -16.50 -14.55
N SER A 201 -32.34 -16.70 -13.72
CA SER A 201 -33.28 -15.63 -13.32
C SER A 201 -32.63 -14.46 -12.57
N ARG A 202 -31.40 -14.62 -12.08
CA ARG A 202 -30.63 -13.57 -11.41
C ARG A 202 -29.81 -12.72 -12.38
N ILE A 203 -29.67 -13.15 -13.63
CA ILE A 203 -28.84 -12.51 -14.65
C ILE A 203 -29.72 -11.56 -15.46
N ASP A 204 -29.34 -10.29 -15.50
CA ASP A 204 -30.09 -9.25 -16.21
C ASP A 204 -29.59 -9.03 -17.64
N SER A 205 -28.30 -9.27 -17.89
CA SER A 205 -27.65 -9.06 -19.18
C SER A 205 -26.34 -9.86 -19.23
N GLY A 206 -25.79 -10.03 -20.43
CA GLY A 206 -24.53 -10.74 -20.59
C GLY A 206 -24.31 -11.24 -21.99
N ALA A 207 -23.28 -12.07 -22.16
CA ALA A 207 -22.99 -12.78 -23.39
C ALA A 207 -22.03 -13.96 -23.13
N VAL A 208 -22.09 -14.96 -24.01
CA VAL A 208 -21.10 -16.02 -24.09
C VAL A 208 -20.22 -15.80 -25.31
N PHE A 209 -18.91 -15.69 -25.09
CA PHE A 209 -17.92 -15.49 -26.13
C PHE A 209 -17.12 -16.79 -26.34
N GLY A 210 -17.25 -17.35 -27.53
CA GLY A 210 -16.54 -18.56 -27.95
C GLY A 210 -15.24 -18.25 -28.65
N TYR A 211 -14.14 -18.89 -28.25
CA TYR A 211 -12.82 -18.67 -28.84
C TYR A 211 -12.28 -19.95 -29.50
N GLY A 212 -11.63 -19.79 -30.64
CA GLY A 212 -11.01 -20.89 -31.39
C GLY A 212 -11.70 -21.20 -32.71
N THR A 213 -11.19 -22.20 -33.40
CA THR A 213 -11.61 -22.58 -34.76
C THR A 213 -12.03 -24.05 -34.86
N GLU A 214 -12.79 -24.41 -35.91
CA GLU A 214 -13.16 -25.81 -36.18
C GLU A 214 -11.93 -26.63 -36.62
N GLU A 215 -10.98 -25.99 -37.29
CA GLU A 215 -9.68 -26.58 -37.65
C GLU A 215 -8.89 -26.93 -36.39
N GLY A 216 -8.91 -26.03 -35.41
CA GLY A 216 -8.23 -26.13 -34.13
C GLY A 216 -6.80 -25.59 -34.14
N GLY A 217 -6.33 -25.21 -32.96
CA GLY A 217 -4.99 -24.67 -32.73
C GLY A 217 -4.11 -25.65 -31.97
N LYS A 218 -2.79 -25.55 -32.19
CA LYS A 218 -1.82 -26.21 -31.32
C LYS A 218 -1.73 -25.44 -30.00
N MET A 219 -1.72 -26.15 -28.88
CA MET A 219 -1.64 -25.53 -27.55
C MET A 219 -0.18 -25.33 -27.15
N ARG A 220 0.21 -24.08 -26.86
CA ARG A 220 1.52 -23.79 -26.27
C ARG A 220 1.63 -24.46 -24.89
N ASP A 221 2.78 -25.06 -24.62
CA ASP A 221 3.05 -25.65 -23.32
C ASP A 221 3.48 -24.56 -22.32
N VAL A 222 2.57 -24.17 -21.43
CA VAL A 222 2.81 -23.16 -20.40
C VAL A 222 3.33 -23.88 -19.14
N GLN A 223 4.65 -23.93 -18.99
CA GLN A 223 5.29 -24.53 -17.82
C GLN A 223 5.70 -23.47 -16.77
N PRO A 224 5.31 -23.62 -15.50
CA PRO A 224 5.51 -22.61 -14.46
C PRO A 224 6.98 -22.32 -14.10
N PHE A 225 7.93 -23.12 -14.60
CA PHE A 225 9.35 -22.97 -14.33
C PHE A 225 10.22 -22.88 -15.60
N GLY A 226 9.62 -22.76 -16.79
CA GLY A 226 10.36 -22.66 -18.06
C GLY A 226 11.32 -23.82 -18.35
N TYR A 227 11.24 -24.92 -17.59
CA TYR A 227 11.93 -26.17 -17.89
C TYR A 227 11.11 -26.87 -18.95
N GLY A 228 11.41 -26.63 -20.22
CA GLY A 228 10.80 -27.38 -21.31
C GLY A 228 10.81 -28.89 -21.05
N SER A 229 9.88 -29.61 -21.67
CA SER A 229 9.65 -31.05 -21.53
C SER A 229 10.84 -31.94 -21.99
N GLY A 230 12.01 -31.35 -22.25
CA GLY A 230 13.28 -32.04 -22.44
C GLY A 230 14.03 -32.20 -21.11
N VAL A 231 14.29 -33.45 -20.72
CA VAL A 231 15.35 -33.79 -19.78
C VAL A 231 16.69 -33.34 -20.39
N GLY A 232 17.07 -32.08 -20.15
CA GLY A 232 18.38 -31.53 -20.49
C GLY A 232 18.38 -30.27 -21.34
N ASN A 233 17.87 -29.14 -20.86
CA ASN A 233 18.67 -27.92 -20.75
C ASN A 233 17.91 -26.83 -19.94
N PRO A 234 18.47 -26.24 -18.89
CA PRO A 234 17.81 -25.18 -18.11
C PRO A 234 17.68 -23.80 -18.79
N GLY A 235 18.15 -23.62 -20.04
CA GLY A 235 18.26 -22.30 -20.69
C GLY A 235 16.94 -21.73 -21.25
N ASN A 236 16.07 -22.58 -21.78
CA ASN A 236 14.97 -22.13 -22.67
C ASN A 236 13.74 -21.51 -21.97
N ALA A 237 13.88 -21.03 -20.72
CA ALA A 237 12.82 -20.33 -20.02
C ALA A 237 12.78 -18.85 -20.47
N PRO A 238 11.63 -18.29 -20.90
CA PRO A 238 11.53 -16.86 -21.16
C PRO A 238 11.90 -16.06 -19.90
N GLY A 239 13.06 -15.38 -19.93
CA GLY A 239 13.56 -14.54 -18.84
C GLY A 239 14.46 -15.23 -17.79
N ILE A 240 14.80 -16.50 -17.94
CA ILE A 240 15.86 -17.18 -17.15
C ILE A 240 16.92 -17.78 -18.09
N GLY A 241 17.17 -17.11 -19.22
CA GLY A 241 18.26 -17.48 -20.11
C GLY A 241 19.62 -16.98 -19.61
N ASP A 242 20.70 -17.63 -20.03
CA ASP A 242 22.06 -17.13 -19.80
C ASP A 242 22.23 -15.82 -20.59
N PRO A 243 22.43 -14.65 -19.96
CA PRO A 243 22.57 -13.38 -20.68
C PRO A 243 23.78 -13.35 -21.64
N ASP A 244 24.68 -14.35 -21.57
CA ASP A 244 25.82 -14.52 -22.46
C ASP A 244 25.58 -15.53 -23.62
N ASP A 245 24.40 -16.17 -23.72
CA ASP A 245 24.04 -17.09 -24.82
C ASP A 245 23.08 -16.42 -25.84
N PRO A 246 23.56 -16.01 -27.02
CA PRO A 246 22.76 -15.33 -28.04
C PRO A 246 21.74 -16.23 -28.75
N ASP A 247 21.76 -17.55 -28.51
CA ASP A 247 20.86 -18.52 -29.13
C ASP A 247 19.72 -18.99 -28.19
N ASP A 248 19.70 -18.54 -26.92
CA ASP A 248 18.69 -18.93 -25.91
C ASP A 248 17.27 -18.40 -26.24
N ASP A 249 17.21 -17.23 -26.90
CA ASP A 249 15.96 -16.61 -27.38
C ASP A 249 15.37 -17.30 -28.63
N GLN A 250 16.02 -18.34 -29.16
CA GLN A 250 15.64 -19.02 -30.43
C GLN A 250 15.10 -20.44 -30.25
N ALA A 251 14.87 -20.89 -29.02
CA ALA A 251 14.22 -22.17 -28.78
C ALA A 251 12.82 -22.18 -29.43
N PRO A 252 12.49 -23.18 -30.27
CA PRO A 252 11.16 -23.27 -30.85
C PRO A 252 10.11 -23.43 -29.73
N PRO A 253 8.92 -22.82 -29.87
CA PRO A 253 7.88 -22.94 -28.86
C PRO A 253 7.53 -24.41 -28.63
N GLU A 254 7.50 -24.81 -27.36
CA GLU A 254 7.04 -26.14 -26.98
C GLU A 254 5.52 -26.19 -26.98
N TYR A 255 4.99 -27.34 -27.39
CA TYR A 255 3.57 -27.59 -27.49
C TYR A 255 3.19 -28.78 -26.63
N VAL A 256 1.98 -28.73 -26.09
CA VAL A 256 1.38 -29.87 -25.38
C VAL A 256 1.32 -31.06 -26.35
N GLN A 257 1.74 -32.23 -25.88
CA GLN A 257 1.78 -33.45 -26.69
C GLN A 257 0.65 -34.41 -26.28
N ASP A 258 0.11 -35.11 -27.28
CA ASP A 258 -0.80 -36.23 -27.06
C ASP A 258 -0.05 -37.49 -26.58
N ARG A 259 -0.79 -38.58 -26.36
CA ARG A 259 -0.23 -39.86 -25.90
C ARG A 259 0.76 -40.49 -26.88
N ASP A 260 0.65 -40.16 -28.15
CA ASP A 260 1.48 -40.69 -29.24
C ASP A 260 2.67 -39.77 -29.55
N GLY A 261 2.80 -38.64 -28.84
CA GLY A 261 3.87 -37.65 -28.99
C GLY A 261 3.63 -36.62 -30.09
N ASN A 262 2.44 -36.55 -30.69
CA ASN A 262 2.09 -35.49 -31.65
C ASN A 262 1.60 -34.25 -30.90
N PRO A 263 1.70 -33.05 -31.49
CA PRO A 263 1.11 -31.84 -30.91
C PRO A 263 -0.40 -32.01 -30.69
N GLY A 264 -0.85 -31.74 -29.47
CA GLY A 264 -2.27 -31.69 -29.13
C GLY A 264 -2.96 -30.54 -29.87
N ILE A 265 -4.09 -30.85 -30.49
CA ILE A 265 -4.94 -29.89 -31.20
C ILE A 265 -6.24 -29.72 -30.43
N SER A 266 -6.53 -28.49 -30.04
CA SER A 266 -7.76 -28.10 -29.36
C SER A 266 -8.70 -27.40 -30.35
N LYS A 267 -10.00 -27.67 -30.28
CA LYS A 267 -11.00 -27.17 -31.23
C LYS A 267 -12.18 -26.55 -30.49
N ILE A 268 -12.76 -25.49 -31.03
CA ILE A 268 -13.96 -24.91 -30.42
C ILE A 268 -15.14 -25.91 -30.46
N ASP A 269 -15.89 -26.00 -29.37
CA ASP A 269 -17.20 -26.66 -29.30
C ASP A 269 -18.31 -25.62 -29.11
N GLU A 270 -18.80 -25.11 -30.25
CA GLU A 270 -19.90 -24.15 -30.26
C GLU A 270 -21.21 -24.72 -29.71
N GLY A 271 -21.42 -26.05 -29.77
CA GLY A 271 -22.64 -26.68 -29.28
C GLY A 271 -22.77 -26.49 -27.78
N ASN A 272 -21.69 -26.77 -27.06
CA ASN A 272 -21.55 -26.54 -25.64
C ASN A 272 -21.70 -25.06 -25.27
N LEU A 273 -21.03 -24.15 -25.99
CA LEU A 273 -21.11 -22.72 -25.72
C LEU A 273 -22.53 -22.16 -25.94
N ARG A 274 -23.23 -22.63 -26.97
CA ARG A 274 -24.63 -22.26 -27.22
C ARG A 274 -25.56 -22.82 -26.14
N GLN A 275 -25.25 -23.98 -25.55
CA GLN A 275 -25.98 -24.50 -24.39
C GLN A 275 -25.79 -23.60 -23.17
N ILE A 276 -24.56 -23.18 -22.86
CA ILE A 276 -24.29 -22.22 -21.77
C ILE A 276 -25.04 -20.91 -22.01
N ALA A 277 -25.01 -20.37 -23.24
CA ALA A 277 -25.73 -19.15 -23.57
C ALA A 277 -27.25 -19.30 -23.37
N SER A 278 -27.81 -20.43 -23.82
CA SER A 278 -29.22 -20.77 -23.63
C SER A 278 -29.59 -20.90 -22.15
N ASP A 279 -28.73 -21.52 -21.34
CA ASP A 279 -28.97 -21.72 -19.91
C ASP A 279 -28.95 -20.40 -19.15
N LEU A 280 -28.02 -19.51 -19.48
CA LEU A 280 -27.90 -18.17 -18.90
C LEU A 280 -28.97 -17.19 -19.44
N GLY A 281 -29.61 -17.52 -20.56
CA GLY A 281 -30.58 -16.64 -21.23
C GLY A 281 -29.93 -15.44 -21.93
N VAL A 282 -28.71 -15.59 -22.43
CA VAL A 282 -27.92 -14.54 -23.11
C VAL A 282 -27.51 -14.96 -24.52
N ASP A 283 -27.01 -14.01 -25.31
CA ASP A 283 -26.56 -14.28 -26.67
C ASP A 283 -25.19 -14.96 -26.72
N TYR A 284 -24.99 -15.81 -27.73
CA TYR A 284 -23.70 -16.40 -28.06
C TYR A 284 -23.03 -15.64 -29.21
N HIS A 285 -21.74 -15.36 -29.07
CA HIS A 285 -20.90 -14.74 -30.09
C HIS A 285 -19.60 -15.52 -30.27
N HIS A 286 -19.31 -15.91 -31.50
CA HIS A 286 -18.00 -16.48 -31.87
C HIS A 286 -16.96 -15.37 -32.06
N ARG A 287 -15.76 -15.56 -31.52
CA ARG A 287 -14.62 -14.64 -31.56
C ARG A 287 -13.47 -15.32 -32.29
N ASP A 288 -13.26 -14.91 -33.53
CA ASP A 288 -12.19 -15.41 -34.42
C ASP A 288 -11.03 -14.41 -34.57
N GLY A 289 -10.99 -13.37 -33.72
CA GLY A 289 -10.02 -12.28 -33.77
C GLY A 289 -10.36 -11.18 -34.79
N LYS A 290 -11.36 -11.38 -35.65
CA LYS A 290 -11.71 -10.37 -36.66
C LYS A 290 -12.63 -9.31 -36.08
N GLY A 291 -12.01 -8.26 -35.55
CA GLY A 291 -12.69 -7.03 -35.17
C GLY A 291 -13.03 -6.91 -33.68
N ALA A 292 -13.26 -5.67 -33.27
CA ALA A 292 -13.48 -5.29 -31.88
C ALA A 292 -14.74 -5.94 -31.28
N ILE A 293 -14.73 -6.22 -29.97
CA ILE A 293 -15.89 -6.83 -29.29
C ILE A 293 -17.12 -5.92 -29.33
N SER A 294 -16.93 -4.60 -29.38
CA SER A 294 -18.00 -3.62 -29.57
C SER A 294 -18.78 -3.77 -30.89
N SER A 295 -18.24 -4.51 -31.87
CA SER A 295 -18.94 -4.80 -33.12
C SER A 295 -19.98 -5.92 -32.98
N VAL A 296 -19.79 -6.85 -32.04
CA VAL A 296 -20.65 -8.01 -31.83
C VAL A 296 -21.55 -7.86 -30.60
N TYR A 297 -21.09 -7.14 -29.58
CA TYR A 297 -21.83 -6.91 -28.35
C TYR A 297 -21.95 -5.41 -28.04
N LYS A 298 -23.14 -4.97 -27.63
CA LYS A 298 -23.40 -3.57 -27.23
C LYS A 298 -23.76 -3.53 -25.75
N ALA A 299 -22.83 -3.01 -24.94
CA ALA A 299 -23.04 -2.84 -23.51
C ALA A 299 -24.26 -1.96 -23.21
N PRO A 300 -25.21 -2.43 -22.38
CA PRO A 300 -26.28 -1.58 -21.88
C PRO A 300 -25.72 -0.49 -20.96
N LYS A 301 -26.42 0.64 -20.89
CA LYS A 301 -26.09 1.71 -19.95
C LYS A 301 -26.84 1.50 -18.65
N TYR A 302 -26.12 1.59 -17.53
CA TYR A 302 -26.69 1.52 -16.20
C TYR A 302 -26.71 2.89 -15.54
N ASP A 303 -27.75 3.14 -14.73
CA ASP A 303 -27.85 4.37 -13.96
C ASP A 303 -26.76 4.41 -12.90
N GLN A 304 -26.06 5.55 -12.83
CA GLN A 304 -25.03 5.82 -11.84
C GLN A 304 -25.65 6.50 -10.61
N ALA A 305 -25.32 6.00 -9.43
CA ALA A 305 -25.69 6.60 -8.17
C ALA A 305 -24.43 7.08 -7.44
N LEU A 306 -24.54 8.21 -6.72
CA LEU A 306 -23.50 8.63 -5.80
C LEU A 306 -23.48 7.67 -4.62
N VAL A 307 -22.42 6.87 -4.52
CA VAL A 307 -22.18 5.95 -3.41
C VAL A 307 -21.10 6.54 -2.53
N LYS A 308 -21.42 6.71 -1.25
CA LYS A 308 -20.48 7.15 -0.24
C LYS A 308 -19.66 5.94 0.21
N LYS A 309 -18.39 5.89 -0.19
CA LYS A 309 -17.46 4.84 0.23
C LYS A 309 -16.79 5.29 1.53
N ASP A 310 -16.96 4.50 2.58
CA ASP A 310 -16.25 4.74 3.84
C ASP A 310 -14.76 4.53 3.60
N GLY A 311 -14.00 5.61 3.70
CA GLY A 311 -12.55 5.59 3.57
C GLY A 311 -11.88 5.16 4.88
N ARG A 312 -10.54 5.13 4.87
CA ARG A 312 -9.76 4.84 6.08
C ARG A 312 -10.02 5.93 7.13
N VAL A 313 -10.18 5.51 8.38
CA VAL A 313 -10.12 6.42 9.52
C VAL A 313 -8.66 6.82 9.69
N THR A 314 -8.30 8.00 9.21
CA THR A 314 -6.98 8.60 9.46
C THR A 314 -7.06 9.46 10.70
N VAL A 315 -5.93 9.65 11.38
CA VAL A 315 -5.84 10.54 12.54
C VAL A 315 -4.98 11.72 12.13
N ASP A 316 -5.59 12.91 12.08
CA ASP A 316 -4.84 14.14 11.94
C ASP A 316 -4.27 14.51 13.31
N GLU A 317 -2.94 14.55 13.41
CA GLU A 317 -2.22 14.79 14.64
C GLU A 317 -1.85 16.26 14.81
N TYR A 318 -2.08 16.78 16.01
CA TYR A 318 -1.84 18.19 16.33
C TYR A 318 -0.72 18.38 17.36
N TYR A 319 0.25 17.46 17.42
CA TYR A 319 1.40 17.56 18.34
C TYR A 319 2.24 18.83 18.10
N TRP A 320 2.18 19.41 16.90
CA TRP A 320 2.88 20.65 16.56
C TRP A 320 2.31 21.88 17.28
N VAL A 321 1.03 21.89 17.64
CA VAL A 321 0.38 23.01 18.36
C VAL A 321 1.03 23.26 19.73
N PRO A 322 1.14 22.26 20.64
CA PRO A 322 1.87 22.45 21.89
C PRO A 322 3.38 22.67 21.68
N LEU A 323 4.01 22.10 20.63
CA LEU A 323 5.42 22.37 20.35
C LEU A 323 5.71 23.83 20.00
N ILE A 324 4.81 24.52 19.31
CA ILE A 324 4.95 25.98 19.06
C ILE A 324 5.03 26.75 20.38
N LEU A 325 4.21 26.39 21.36
CA LEU A 325 4.23 27.04 22.68
C LEU A 325 5.55 26.80 23.42
N VAL A 326 6.09 25.58 23.34
CA VAL A 326 7.41 25.26 23.93
C VAL A 326 8.52 26.03 23.21
N PHE A 327 8.47 26.10 21.89
CA PHE A 327 9.46 26.83 21.10
C PHE A 327 9.45 28.33 21.43
N ALA A 328 8.27 28.93 21.52
CA ALA A 328 8.10 30.32 21.96
C ALA A 328 8.65 30.55 23.37
N TRP A 329 8.42 29.61 24.30
CA TRP A 329 8.95 29.68 25.66
C TRP A 329 10.49 29.65 25.69
N ILE A 330 11.10 28.72 24.95
CA ILE A 330 12.56 28.59 24.85
C ILE A 330 13.17 29.85 24.23
N ALA A 331 12.53 30.42 23.19
CA ALA A 331 12.99 31.66 22.58
C ALA A 331 13.00 32.83 23.58
N VAL A 332 11.99 32.94 24.44
CA VAL A 332 11.93 33.94 25.51
C VAL A 332 13.05 33.73 26.54
N GLU A 333 13.28 32.50 26.99
CA GLU A 333 14.38 32.19 27.92
C GLU A 333 15.75 32.48 27.31
N LEU A 334 15.94 32.17 26.01
CA LEU A 334 17.16 32.46 25.28
C LEU A 334 17.45 33.96 25.26
N VAL A 335 16.45 34.80 24.99
CA VAL A 335 16.59 36.27 25.01
C VAL A 335 16.98 36.77 26.40
N PHE A 336 16.37 36.26 27.46
CA PHE A 336 16.74 36.62 28.84
C PHE A 336 18.16 36.15 29.19
N GLY A 337 18.54 34.94 28.80
CA GLY A 337 19.87 34.40 29.02
C GLY A 337 20.96 35.19 28.31
N VAL A 338 20.73 35.54 27.04
CA VAL A 338 21.66 36.37 26.25
C VAL A 338 21.80 37.76 26.86
N ARG A 339 20.69 38.40 27.28
CA ARG A 339 20.73 39.70 27.96
C ARG A 339 21.59 39.67 29.22
N GLU A 340 21.43 38.65 30.04
CA GLU A 340 22.19 38.51 31.28
C GLU A 340 23.66 38.19 31.03
N TYR A 341 23.96 37.33 30.05
CA TYR A 341 25.32 37.06 29.61
C TYR A 341 26.03 38.34 29.14
N LEU A 342 25.37 39.16 28.33
CA LEU A 342 25.91 40.44 27.87
C LEU A 342 26.15 41.43 29.01
N ARG A 343 25.25 41.47 30.01
CA ARG A 343 25.45 42.27 31.24
C ARG A 343 26.68 41.83 32.03
N LEU A 344 26.83 40.53 32.26
CA LEU A 344 27.97 39.98 33.02
C LEU A 344 29.31 40.17 32.27
N LYS A 345 29.30 40.03 30.95
CA LYS A 345 30.48 40.32 30.11
C LYS A 345 30.91 41.79 30.17
N ALA A 346 29.95 42.72 30.32
CA ALA A 346 30.25 44.14 30.47
C ALA A 346 30.88 44.50 31.84
N ILE A 347 30.65 43.69 32.87
CA ILE A 347 31.13 43.94 34.25
C ILE A 347 32.51 43.29 34.50
N THR A 348 32.93 42.33 33.67
CA THR A 348 34.18 41.58 33.90
C THR A 348 35.42 42.44 33.54
N PRO A 349 36.30 42.80 34.51
CA PRO A 349 37.45 43.66 34.22
C PRO A 349 38.54 42.91 33.43
N LYS A 350 39.14 43.61 32.46
CA LYS A 350 40.28 43.11 31.67
C LYS A 350 41.49 42.94 32.61
N ARG A 351 42.03 41.71 32.72
CA ARG A 351 43.22 41.40 33.55
C ARG A 351 44.37 42.39 33.29
N PRO A 352 45.03 42.97 34.30
CA PRO A 352 46.16 43.86 34.07
C PRO A 352 47.36 43.09 33.51
N ARG A 353 48.01 43.63 32.47
CA ARG A 353 49.31 43.14 31.99
C ARG A 353 50.35 43.30 33.10
N ARG A 354 51.07 42.22 33.44
CA ARG A 354 52.25 42.24 34.33
C ARG A 354 53.24 43.29 33.80
N GLY A 355 53.51 44.34 34.57
CA GLY A 355 54.51 45.36 34.27
C GLY A 355 55.94 44.82 34.41
N GLY A 356 56.83 45.27 33.52
CA GLY A 356 58.26 44.91 33.48
C GLY A 356 59.08 45.46 34.65
N PRO A 357 60.38 45.12 34.74
CA PRO A 357 61.20 45.34 35.93
C PRO A 357 61.56 46.83 36.15
N PRO A 358 61.80 47.25 37.42
CA PRO A 358 61.98 48.66 37.78
C PRO A 358 63.37 49.20 37.39
N GLY A 359 63.41 50.42 36.85
CA GLY A 359 64.63 51.18 36.56
C GLY A 359 65.20 51.91 37.79
N PRO A 360 66.48 52.33 37.77
CA PRO A 360 67.19 52.75 38.97
C PRO A 360 67.07 54.26 39.26
N GLY A 361 66.72 54.57 40.51
CA GLY A 361 67.39 55.57 41.34
C GLY A 361 67.03 57.04 41.16
N VAL A 362 66.48 57.65 42.23
CA VAL A 362 66.93 58.95 42.77
C VAL A 362 66.68 58.95 44.29
N MET A 363 67.74 59.19 45.07
CA MET A 363 67.72 59.42 46.53
C MET A 363 67.23 60.85 46.85
N PRO A 364 66.44 61.08 47.93
CA PRO A 364 66.10 62.43 48.38
C PRO A 364 67.10 62.99 49.40
N GLY A 365 67.43 64.28 49.27
CA GLY A 365 68.22 65.04 50.26
C GLY A 365 67.40 65.38 51.52
N PRO A 366 68.05 65.61 52.69
CA PRO A 366 67.38 65.68 53.98
C PRO A 366 67.11 67.13 54.44
N GLY A 367 66.00 67.37 55.14
CA GLY A 367 65.88 68.57 55.98
C GLY A 367 64.47 69.02 56.31
N GLY A 368 63.92 68.57 57.43
CA GLY A 368 62.74 69.13 58.08
C GLY A 368 62.26 68.29 59.26
N PRO A 369 62.38 68.73 60.53
CA PRO A 369 62.08 67.93 61.72
C PRO A 369 60.56 67.86 62.05
N PRO A 370 60.16 66.93 62.94
CA PRO A 370 58.79 66.43 63.04
C PRO A 370 57.93 67.18 64.07
N GLY A 371 56.65 67.37 63.75
CA GLY A 371 55.63 67.74 64.72
C GLY A 371 55.14 66.50 65.48
N PRO A 372 55.01 66.53 66.82
CA PRO A 372 54.74 65.34 67.62
C PRO A 372 53.26 65.12 67.88
N GLY A 373 52.90 63.84 68.04
CA GLY A 373 51.99 63.44 69.11
C GLY A 373 50.53 63.22 68.72
N GLY A 374 50.16 61.95 68.57
CA GLY A 374 48.76 61.53 68.47
C GLY A 374 48.59 60.02 68.24
N ARG A 375 49.18 59.18 69.12
CA ARG A 375 48.73 57.78 69.32
C ARG A 375 47.37 57.86 70.06
N VAL A 376 46.39 56.96 70.02
CA VAL A 376 46.21 55.49 69.86
C VAL A 376 44.65 55.29 69.77
N PRO A 377 44.03 54.08 69.72
CA PRO A 377 44.56 52.75 69.50
C PRO A 377 43.79 51.84 68.53
N TYR A 378 44.56 50.83 68.12
CA TYR A 378 44.22 49.52 67.61
C TYR A 378 43.21 48.76 68.50
N GLN A 379 42.27 48.02 67.89
CA GLN A 379 41.66 46.84 68.51
C GLN A 379 41.79 45.64 67.56
N PRO A 380 42.17 44.44 68.06
CA PRO A 380 42.69 43.35 67.25
C PRO A 380 41.64 42.33 66.84
N VAL A 381 42.04 41.58 65.81
CA VAL A 381 41.47 40.39 65.19
C VAL A 381 41.18 39.26 66.19
N SER A 382 40.07 38.55 66.00
CA SER A 382 39.91 37.17 66.49
C SER A 382 39.62 36.22 65.32
N HIS A 383 40.65 35.47 64.93
CA HIS A 383 40.57 34.24 64.14
C HIS A 383 40.54 33.06 65.12
N GLN A 384 39.54 32.18 65.02
CA GLN A 384 39.63 30.75 65.35
C GLN A 384 38.66 30.06 64.37
N GLY A 385 39.11 29.21 63.45
CA GLY A 385 39.67 27.88 63.67
C GLY A 385 38.53 26.90 63.37
N GLY A 386 38.47 26.23 62.22
CA GLY A 386 39.29 25.07 61.85
C GLY A 386 38.35 23.85 61.68
N PRO A 387 38.63 22.91 60.76
CA PRO A 387 37.63 21.99 60.20
C PRO A 387 37.53 20.67 60.96
N ARG A 388 36.37 20.00 60.87
CA ARG A 388 36.21 18.55 60.75
C ARG A 388 34.79 18.19 60.33
#